data_AF-A0A6V7L1M9-F1
#
_entry.id   AF-A0A6V7L1M9-F1
#
_cell.length_a   1.000
_cell.length_b   1.000
_cell.length_c   1.000
_cell.angle_alpha   90.00
_cell.angle_beta   90.00
_cell.angle_gamma   90.00
#
_symmetry.space_group_name_H-M   'P 1'
#
loop_
_entity.id
_entity.type
_entity.pdbx_description
1 polymer ?
#
loop_
_entity_poly.entity_id
_entity_poly.type
_entity_poly.pdbx_seq_one_letter_code
_entity_poly.pdbx_strand_id
1 'polypeptide(L)'
;VDRQSCYMVRADELYNEVTQDASGKGASQGMFVGCFVDTATGLISFTCEGKETSHKYRMEPDTKLFPAIFVEATSKEILQIELGRTSTTLPLSAAVLQNSERHVIPQFPPRLKVQCLKPHQWARVPNQSLQVHALKLSDIRGWSMLCEDPISMLALHIPEEDRCIDILELIEMDKLL
;
A
#
# COMPACT_ATOMS: atom_id res chain seq x y z
N VAL A 1 16.90 8.38 8.04
CA VAL A 1 15.46 8.18 7.78
C VAL A 1 15.39 7.46 6.44
N ASP A 2 15.35 6.13 6.49
CA ASP A 2 15.42 5.29 5.29
C ASP A 2 14.00 5.13 4.74
N ARG A 3 13.70 5.86 3.67
CA ARG A 3 12.34 5.92 3.11
C ARG A 3 12.14 4.80 2.13
N GLN A 4 11.20 3.92 2.43
CA GLN A 4 10.84 2.79 1.59
C GLN A 4 9.39 2.92 1.14
N SER A 5 9.14 2.64 -0.15
CA SER A 5 7.77 2.55 -0.69
C SER A 5 7.10 1.22 -0.34
N CYS A 6 7.88 0.19 0.03
CA CYS A 6 7.37 -1.13 0.36
C CYS A 6 8.15 -1.74 1.53
N TYR A 7 7.42 -2.32 2.49
CA TYR A 7 7.97 -3.08 3.61
C TYR A 7 7.56 -4.54 3.44
N MET A 8 8.19 -5.22 2.48
CA MET A 8 7.83 -6.58 2.07
C MET A 8 8.97 -7.55 2.33
N VAL A 9 8.59 -8.76 2.71
CA VAL A 9 9.49 -9.88 2.96
C VAL A 9 9.15 -11.03 2.04
N ARG A 10 10.18 -11.80 1.68
CA ARG A 10 9.99 -13.02 0.91
C ARG A 10 9.58 -14.16 1.83
N ALA A 11 8.52 -14.85 1.45
CA ALA A 11 7.93 -15.92 2.27
C ALA A 11 8.91 -17.10 2.48
N ASP A 12 9.72 -17.43 1.47
CA ASP A 12 10.73 -18.49 1.57
C ASP A 12 11.88 -18.11 2.52
N GLU A 13 12.28 -16.85 2.57
CA GLU A 13 13.30 -16.37 3.52
C GLU A 13 12.80 -16.49 4.96
N LEU A 14 11.55 -16.06 5.24
CA LEU A 14 10.94 -16.24 6.55
C LEU A 14 10.85 -17.71 6.96
N TYR A 15 10.42 -18.58 6.05
CA TYR A 15 10.24 -20.00 6.33
C TYR A 15 11.59 -20.69 6.62
N ASN A 16 12.62 -20.40 5.83
CA ASN A 16 13.96 -20.96 6.02
C ASN A 16 14.57 -20.52 7.37
N GLU A 17 14.33 -19.27 7.79
CA GLU A 17 14.80 -18.76 9.08
C GLU A 17 14.18 -19.55 10.25
N VAL A 18 12.89 -19.84 10.21
CA VAL A 18 12.17 -20.44 11.35
C VAL A 18 12.20 -21.97 11.41
N THR A 19 12.48 -22.63 10.29
CA THR A 19 12.53 -24.10 10.18
C THR A 19 13.93 -24.67 10.30
N GLN A 20 14.99 -23.87 10.12
CA GLN A 20 16.40 -24.32 10.09
C GLN A 20 16.66 -25.44 9.08
N ASP A 21 15.77 -25.63 8.09
CA ASP A 21 15.89 -26.67 7.08
C ASP A 21 16.72 -26.12 5.90
N ALA A 22 18.02 -26.40 5.90
CA ALA A 22 18.97 -25.93 4.88
C ALA A 22 18.73 -26.54 3.48
N SER A 23 17.71 -27.38 3.31
CA SER A 23 17.41 -28.07 2.06
C SER A 23 16.70 -27.21 1.01
N GLY A 24 16.25 -26.00 1.37
CA GLY A 24 15.60 -25.05 0.44
C GLY A 24 14.29 -25.55 -0.15
N LYS A 25 13.71 -26.63 0.42
CA LYS A 25 12.41 -27.15 0.00
C LYS A 25 11.31 -26.30 0.65
N GLY A 26 10.48 -25.67 -0.17
CA GLY A 26 9.33 -24.90 0.30
C GLY A 26 8.35 -25.74 1.12
N ALA A 27 7.52 -25.07 1.93
CA ALA A 27 6.55 -25.72 2.80
C ALA A 27 5.58 -26.61 2.00
N SER A 28 5.54 -27.91 2.32
CA SER A 28 4.70 -28.89 1.61
C SER A 28 3.21 -28.81 1.95
N GLN A 29 2.83 -28.06 3.00
CA GLN A 29 1.45 -27.95 3.48
C GLN A 29 0.94 -26.49 3.58
N GLY A 30 1.57 -25.56 2.85
CA GLY A 30 1.34 -24.13 3.03
C GLY A 30 2.10 -23.57 4.23
N MET A 31 2.01 -22.26 4.46
CA MET A 31 2.66 -21.59 5.58
C MET A 31 1.82 -20.44 6.12
N PHE A 32 1.95 -20.17 7.42
CA PHE A 32 1.35 -19.04 8.12
C PHE A 32 2.38 -17.93 8.30
N VAL A 33 2.10 -16.79 7.68
CA VAL A 33 2.90 -15.57 7.82
C VAL A 33 2.06 -14.54 8.58
N GLY A 34 2.56 -14.08 9.72
CA GLY A 34 1.97 -13.02 10.52
C GLY A 34 2.71 -11.70 10.32
N CYS A 35 1.99 -10.59 10.39
CA CYS A 35 2.54 -9.23 10.32
C CYS A 35 1.98 -8.40 11.46
N PHE A 36 2.85 -7.64 12.12
CA PHE A 36 2.53 -6.82 13.27
C PHE A 36 3.04 -5.40 13.04
N VAL A 37 2.21 -4.42 13.38
CA VAL A 37 2.53 -2.99 13.27
C VAL A 37 2.34 -2.35 14.63
N ASP A 38 3.43 -1.84 15.20
CA ASP A 38 3.40 -1.00 16.39
C ASP A 38 3.30 0.47 15.96
N THR A 39 2.11 1.03 16.10
CA THR A 39 1.82 2.42 15.72
C THR A 39 2.46 3.46 16.63
N ALA A 40 2.90 3.08 17.84
CA ALA A 40 3.58 3.99 18.75
C ALA A 40 5.07 4.13 18.42
N THR A 41 5.74 3.04 18.04
CA THR A 41 7.19 3.03 17.75
C THR A 41 7.53 3.11 16.26
N GLY A 42 6.55 2.84 15.40
CA GLY A 42 6.74 2.73 13.97
C GLY A 42 7.35 1.41 13.52
N LEU A 43 7.32 0.36 14.34
CA LEU A 43 7.97 -0.91 14.02
C LEU A 43 7.01 -1.86 13.30
N ILE A 44 7.48 -2.41 12.18
CA ILE A 44 6.83 -3.52 11.47
C ILE A 44 7.66 -4.77 11.72
N SER A 45 7.04 -5.86 12.15
CA SER A 45 7.70 -7.15 12.37
C SER A 45 6.88 -8.31 11.84
N PHE A 46 7.57 -9.40 11.50
CA PHE A 46 6.94 -10.58 10.91
C PHE A 46 7.12 -11.81 11.79
N THR A 47 6.18 -12.74 11.66
CA THR A 47 6.30 -14.10 12.22
C THR A 47 6.06 -15.11 11.12
N CYS A 48 6.67 -16.27 11.21
CA CYS A 48 6.36 -17.41 10.35
C CYS A 48 6.14 -18.66 11.22
N GLU A 49 5.06 -19.40 10.97
CA GLU A 49 4.67 -20.58 11.77
C GLU A 49 4.60 -20.29 13.28
N GLY A 50 4.11 -19.09 13.64
CA GLY A 50 4.01 -18.64 15.03
C GLY A 50 5.33 -18.28 15.72
N LYS A 51 6.47 -18.33 15.01
CA LYS A 51 7.79 -17.91 15.50
C LYS A 51 8.15 -16.52 15.00
N GLU A 52 8.76 -15.70 15.85
CA GLU A 52 9.29 -14.38 15.47
C GLU A 52 10.46 -14.51 14.49
N THR A 53 10.51 -13.60 13.51
CA THR A 53 11.64 -13.48 12.58
C THR A 53 12.49 -12.26 12.89
N SER A 54 13.73 -12.24 12.41
CA SER A 54 14.64 -11.11 12.54
C SER A 54 14.28 -9.93 11.64
N HIS A 55 13.41 -10.15 10.64
CA HIS A 55 12.97 -9.12 9.71
C HIS A 55 12.09 -8.06 10.39
N LYS A 56 12.62 -6.83 10.46
CA LYS A 56 11.94 -5.68 11.02
C LYS A 56 12.15 -4.44 10.15
N TYR A 57 11.11 -3.64 9.99
CA TYR A 57 11.19 -2.33 9.33
C TYR A 57 10.75 -1.23 10.27
N ARG A 58 11.27 -0.02 10.04
CA ARG A 58 10.82 1.18 10.72
C ARG A 58 10.10 2.07 9.73
N MET A 59 8.82 2.31 9.97
CA MET A 59 8.01 3.23 9.19
C MET A 59 8.26 4.67 9.59
N GLU A 60 8.02 5.56 8.64
CA GLU A 60 7.98 6.99 8.90
C GLU A 60 6.72 7.37 9.70
N PRO A 61 6.81 8.37 10.60
CA PRO A 61 5.63 8.95 11.24
C PRO A 61 4.61 9.43 10.20
N ASP A 62 3.34 9.44 10.59
CA ASP A 62 2.20 9.90 9.77
C ASP A 62 2.07 9.20 8.41
N THR A 63 2.65 8.01 8.26
CA THR A 63 2.54 7.21 7.04
C THR A 63 1.31 6.33 7.07
N LYS A 64 0.57 6.34 5.96
CA LYS A 64 -0.52 5.42 5.72
C LYS A 64 -0.02 4.14 5.07
N LEU A 65 -0.33 2.99 5.68
CA LEU A 65 0.06 1.67 5.18
C LEU A 65 -1.13 0.93 4.60
N PHE A 66 -0.89 0.24 3.48
CA PHE A 66 -1.84 -0.66 2.84
C PHE A 66 -1.29 -2.09 2.87
N PRO A 67 -1.98 -3.06 3.50
CA PRO A 67 -1.59 -4.45 3.44
C PRO A 67 -1.65 -4.97 1.99
N ALA A 68 -0.54 -5.48 1.47
CA ALA A 68 -0.43 -5.97 0.10
C ALA A 68 0.38 -7.27 0.06
N ILE A 69 0.01 -8.17 -0.85
CA ILE A 69 0.65 -9.47 -1.06
C ILE A 69 0.82 -9.67 -2.56
N PHE A 70 2.04 -9.99 -2.98
CA PHE A 70 2.33 -10.44 -4.35
C PHE A 70 2.46 -11.96 -4.36
N VAL A 71 1.65 -12.60 -5.19
CA VAL A 71 1.62 -14.07 -5.30
C VAL A 71 1.35 -14.45 -6.76
N GLU A 72 2.01 -15.51 -7.21
CA GLU A 72 1.72 -16.17 -8.47
C GLU A 72 0.75 -17.33 -8.22
N ALA A 73 -0.35 -17.38 -8.96
CA ALA A 73 -1.36 -18.41 -8.79
C ALA A 73 -0.89 -19.73 -9.40
N THR A 74 -0.58 -20.72 -8.55
CA THR A 74 -0.14 -22.06 -8.96
C THR A 74 -1.22 -23.14 -8.75
N SER A 75 -2.26 -22.83 -7.97
CA SER A 75 -3.36 -23.75 -7.64
C SER A 75 -4.69 -22.99 -7.48
N LYS A 76 -5.77 -23.68 -7.09
CA LYS A 76 -7.06 -23.03 -6.76
C LYS A 76 -7.04 -22.34 -5.39
N GLU A 77 -6.21 -22.81 -4.47
CA GLU A 77 -6.11 -22.32 -3.10
C GLU A 77 -4.71 -21.72 -2.91
N ILE A 78 -4.60 -20.43 -3.20
CA ILE A 78 -3.30 -19.74 -3.27
C ILE A 78 -3.01 -18.91 -2.03
N LEU A 79 -4.05 -18.36 -1.40
CA LEU A 79 -3.93 -17.40 -0.31
C LEU A 79 -5.23 -17.36 0.50
N GLN A 80 -5.08 -17.35 1.81
CA GLN A 80 -6.14 -17.03 2.77
C GLN A 80 -5.69 -15.84 3.60
N ILE A 81 -6.56 -14.83 3.72
CA ILE A 81 -6.28 -13.63 4.53
C ILE A 81 -7.08 -13.76 5.83
N GLU A 82 -6.38 -13.80 6.95
CA GLU A 82 -6.98 -13.86 8.27
C GLU A 82 -6.79 -12.55 9.01
N LEU A 83 -7.90 -11.99 9.51
CA LEU A 83 -7.90 -10.79 10.34
C LEU A 83 -8.08 -11.20 11.80
N GLY A 84 -6.97 -11.63 12.41
CA GLY A 84 -6.93 -12.10 13.79
C GLY A 84 -6.29 -11.13 14.76
N ARG A 85 -5.97 -11.64 15.96
CA ARG A 85 -5.10 -11.02 16.95
C ARG A 85 -4.33 -12.10 17.70
N THR A 86 -3.27 -11.71 18.41
CA THR A 86 -2.64 -12.56 19.43
C THR A 86 -3.14 -12.18 20.82
N SER A 87 -2.62 -12.84 21.86
CA SER A 87 -2.90 -12.48 23.26
C SER A 87 -2.41 -11.08 23.63
N THR A 88 -1.40 -10.56 22.92
CA THR A 88 -0.72 -9.30 23.22
C THR A 88 -1.05 -8.17 22.25
N THR A 89 -1.83 -8.44 21.20
CA THR A 89 -2.13 -7.45 20.15
C THR A 89 -3.63 -7.21 19.99
N LEU A 90 -3.97 -6.03 19.47
CA LEU A 90 -5.32 -5.70 19.03
C LEU A 90 -5.53 -6.16 17.57
N PRO A 91 -6.77 -6.50 17.18
CA PRO A 91 -7.06 -6.85 15.79
C PRO A 91 -6.97 -5.61 14.89
N LEU A 92 -6.72 -5.81 13.59
CA LEU A 92 -6.66 -4.73 12.60
C LEU A 92 -7.93 -3.85 12.60
N SER A 93 -9.09 -4.45 12.85
CA SER A 93 -10.37 -3.73 12.94
C SER A 93 -10.38 -2.64 14.02
N ALA A 94 -9.64 -2.81 15.12
CA ALA A 94 -9.52 -1.81 16.18
C ALA A 94 -8.72 -0.57 15.75
N ALA A 95 -7.91 -0.67 14.69
CA ALA A 95 -7.19 0.46 14.12
C ALA A 95 -7.97 1.13 12.96
N VAL A 96 -8.76 0.36 12.21
CA VAL A 96 -9.43 0.83 10.98
C VAL A 96 -10.85 1.35 11.25
N LEU A 97 -11.58 0.76 12.20
CA LEU A 97 -12.94 1.18 12.56
C LEU A 97 -12.87 2.29 13.61
N GLN A 98 -12.99 3.54 13.18
CA GLN A 98 -12.95 4.71 14.07
C GLN A 98 -14.12 4.74 15.07
N ASN A 99 -15.20 4.01 14.77
CA ASN A 99 -16.47 4.08 15.50
C ASN A 99 -16.54 3.07 16.65
N SER A 100 -15.66 2.06 16.67
CA SER A 100 -15.59 1.10 17.74
C SER A 100 -14.36 1.41 18.58
N GLU A 101 -14.55 1.49 19.90
CA GLU A 101 -13.46 1.61 20.87
C GLU A 101 -12.40 0.50 20.67
N ARG A 102 -11.30 0.55 21.44
CA ARG A 102 -10.21 -0.46 21.44
C ARG A 102 -10.73 -1.87 21.80
N HIS A 103 -11.40 -2.50 20.85
CA HIS A 103 -12.06 -3.77 21.03
C HIS A 103 -11.07 -4.90 20.79
N VAL A 104 -11.24 -5.98 21.57
CA VAL A 104 -10.38 -7.15 21.50
C VAL A 104 -10.97 -8.28 20.65
N ILE A 105 -12.22 -8.14 20.20
CA ILE A 105 -12.89 -9.18 19.40
C ILE A 105 -12.71 -8.80 17.92
N PRO A 106 -12.00 -9.58 17.10
CA PRO A 106 -11.83 -9.26 15.70
C PRO A 106 -13.18 -9.09 14.99
N GLN A 107 -13.35 -7.95 14.33
CA GLN A 107 -14.52 -7.64 13.49
C GLN A 107 -14.07 -7.53 12.03
N PHE A 108 -14.94 -7.89 11.10
CA PHE A 108 -14.69 -7.71 9.67
C PHE A 108 -15.14 -6.30 9.23
N PRO A 109 -14.23 -5.41 8.78
CA PRO A 109 -14.64 -4.06 8.38
C PRO A 109 -15.54 -4.11 7.13
N PRO A 110 -16.72 -3.46 7.13
CA PRO A 110 -17.73 -3.63 6.07
C PRO A 110 -17.28 -3.12 4.69
N ARG A 111 -16.33 -2.19 4.66
CA ARG A 111 -15.76 -1.62 3.42
C ARG A 111 -14.46 -2.31 2.97
N LEU A 112 -13.95 -3.29 3.72
CA LEU A 112 -12.73 -4.00 3.36
C LEU A 112 -12.98 -4.88 2.13
N LYS A 113 -12.22 -4.65 1.07
CA LYS A 113 -12.26 -5.44 -0.16
C LYS A 113 -10.84 -5.71 -0.62
N VAL A 114 -10.59 -6.92 -1.10
CA VAL A 114 -9.35 -7.22 -1.81
C VAL A 114 -9.40 -6.52 -3.16
N GLN A 115 -8.38 -5.72 -3.45
CA GLN A 115 -8.22 -5.06 -4.73
C GLN A 115 -7.04 -5.71 -5.46
N CYS A 116 -7.20 -5.87 -6.78
CA CYS A 116 -6.12 -6.30 -7.66
C CYS A 116 -5.65 -5.11 -8.49
N LEU A 117 -4.34 -4.96 -8.65
CA LEU A 117 -3.78 -3.94 -9.52
C LEU A 117 -4.26 -4.16 -10.95
N LYS A 118 -4.71 -3.08 -11.58
CA LYS A 118 -5.06 -3.06 -12.99
C LYS A 118 -3.86 -2.56 -13.79
N PRO A 119 -3.50 -3.20 -14.90
CA PRO A 119 -2.36 -2.77 -15.72
C PRO A 119 -2.61 -1.41 -16.38
N HIS A 120 -3.87 -1.06 -16.63
CA HIS A 120 -4.27 0.18 -17.28
C HIS A 120 -5.52 0.76 -16.60
N GLN A 121 -5.61 2.07 -16.59
CA GLN A 121 -6.78 2.83 -16.14
C GLN A 121 -7.07 3.96 -17.13
N TRP A 122 -8.34 4.32 -17.25
CA TRP A 122 -8.75 5.50 -17.98
C TRP A 122 -8.49 6.75 -17.12
N ALA A 123 -8.19 7.86 -17.78
CA ALA A 123 -8.05 9.17 -17.16
C ALA A 123 -8.56 10.21 -18.15
N ARG A 124 -9.20 11.25 -17.62
CA ARG A 124 -9.70 12.35 -18.45
C ARG A 124 -8.55 13.22 -18.95
N VAL A 125 -8.59 13.63 -20.22
CA VAL A 125 -7.66 14.62 -20.77
C VAL A 125 -8.15 16.04 -20.41
N PRO A 126 -7.30 16.92 -19.85
CA PRO A 126 -7.67 18.30 -19.58
C PRO A 126 -8.05 19.06 -20.87
N ASN A 127 -9.04 19.95 -20.79
CA ASN A 127 -9.48 20.75 -21.95
C ASN A 127 -8.46 21.83 -22.36
N GLN A 128 -7.62 22.25 -21.42
CA GLN A 128 -6.58 23.27 -21.61
C GLN A 128 -5.28 22.74 -21.03
N SER A 129 -4.17 23.09 -21.66
CA SER A 129 -2.82 22.73 -21.25
C SER A 129 -1.95 23.97 -21.17
N LEU A 130 -1.00 23.99 -20.23
CA LEU A 130 -0.09 25.12 -20.07
C LEU A 130 0.70 25.32 -21.37
N GLN A 131 0.72 26.56 -21.86
CA GLN A 131 1.54 26.92 -23.00
C GLN A 131 2.95 27.22 -22.50
N VAL A 132 3.89 26.31 -22.80
CA VAL A 132 5.29 26.42 -22.40
C VAL A 132 6.13 26.72 -23.63
N HIS A 133 6.80 27.87 -23.63
CA HIS A 133 7.73 28.27 -24.67
C HIS A 133 9.15 28.02 -24.20
N ALA A 134 9.89 27.18 -24.92
CA ALA A 134 11.30 26.91 -24.65
C ALA A 134 12.18 27.50 -25.76
N LEU A 135 13.15 28.33 -25.40
CA LEU A 135 14.04 29.02 -26.33
C LEU A 135 15.51 28.82 -25.93
N LYS A 136 16.36 28.36 -26.85
CA LYS A 136 17.81 28.36 -26.65
C LYS A 136 18.35 29.77 -26.87
N LEU A 137 18.91 30.38 -25.84
CA LEU A 137 19.43 31.75 -25.87
C LEU A 137 20.85 31.83 -26.48
N SER A 138 21.69 30.84 -26.19
CA SER A 138 23.00 30.57 -26.82
C SER A 138 23.63 29.31 -26.22
N ASP A 139 24.77 28.84 -26.74
CA ASP A 139 25.53 27.74 -26.13
C ASP A 139 26.08 28.08 -24.75
N ILE A 140 26.30 29.37 -24.47
CA ILE A 140 26.80 29.86 -23.18
C ILE A 140 25.65 30.10 -22.19
N ARG A 141 24.53 30.67 -22.66
CA ARG A 141 23.39 31.05 -21.81
C ARG A 141 22.34 29.94 -21.63
N GLY A 142 22.45 28.86 -22.40
CA GLY A 142 21.55 27.72 -22.30
C GLY A 142 20.12 28.04 -22.80
N TRP A 143 19.13 27.53 -22.08
CA TRP A 143 17.71 27.57 -22.43
C TRP A 143 16.92 28.45 -21.47
N SER A 144 15.92 29.14 -22.01
CA SER A 144 14.90 29.87 -21.28
C SER A 144 13.55 29.19 -21.46
N MET A 145 12.74 29.14 -20.40
CA MET A 145 11.36 28.66 -20.45
C MET A 145 10.42 29.74 -19.94
N LEU A 146 9.33 29.98 -20.66
CA LEU A 146 8.25 30.89 -20.28
C LEU A 146 6.93 30.12 -20.28
N CYS A 147 6.09 30.35 -19.27
CA CYS A 147 4.68 29.95 -19.30
C CYS A 147 3.83 31.21 -19.28
N GLU A 148 2.85 31.30 -20.19
CA GLU A 148 2.04 32.51 -20.39
C GLU A 148 0.99 32.67 -19.28
N ASP A 149 -0.13 31.96 -19.40
CA ASP A 149 -1.27 32.07 -18.48
C ASP A 149 -1.35 30.87 -17.52
N PRO A 150 -1.61 31.09 -16.22
CA PRO A 150 -1.85 30.02 -15.28
C PRO A 150 -3.18 29.31 -15.56
N ILE A 151 -3.20 27.99 -15.39
CA ILE A 151 -4.42 27.17 -15.49
C ILE A 151 -4.76 26.63 -14.11
N SER A 152 -6.02 26.80 -13.71
CA SER A 152 -6.56 26.23 -12.46
C SER A 152 -7.43 25.02 -12.77
N MET A 153 -7.43 24.05 -11.88
CA MET A 153 -8.34 22.89 -11.91
C MET A 153 -8.97 22.67 -10.54
N LEU A 154 -10.14 22.04 -10.53
CA LEU A 154 -10.78 21.56 -9.30
C LEU A 154 -10.56 20.05 -9.17
N ALA A 155 -10.00 19.63 -8.05
CA ALA A 155 -9.73 18.23 -7.76
C ALA A 155 -10.52 17.76 -6.53
N LEU A 156 -11.09 16.56 -6.61
CA LEU A 156 -11.65 15.84 -5.47
C LEU A 156 -10.54 14.99 -4.84
N HIS A 157 -10.35 15.14 -3.52
CA HIS A 157 -9.44 14.29 -2.75
C HIS A 157 -10.22 13.12 -2.13
N ILE A 158 -9.71 11.89 -2.27
CA ILE A 158 -10.23 10.66 -1.67
C ILE A 158 -9.31 10.24 -0.52
N PRO A 159 -9.65 10.54 0.75
CA PRO A 159 -8.77 10.30 1.89
C PRO A 159 -8.47 8.81 2.12
N GLU A 160 -9.41 7.91 1.81
CA GLU A 160 -9.23 6.46 2.00
C GLU A 160 -8.21 5.85 1.03
N GLU A 161 -7.95 6.48 -0.10
CA GLU A 161 -6.98 6.02 -1.11
C GLU A 161 -5.76 6.94 -1.23
N ASP A 162 -5.76 8.08 -0.52
CA ASP A 162 -4.72 9.11 -0.57
C ASP A 162 -4.40 9.55 -2.01
N ARG A 163 -5.46 9.84 -2.78
CA ARG A 163 -5.35 10.27 -4.18
C ARG A 163 -6.35 11.36 -4.53
N CYS A 164 -6.05 12.09 -5.60
CA CYS A 164 -6.93 13.12 -6.16
C CYS A 164 -7.45 12.72 -7.55
N ILE A 165 -8.64 13.18 -7.89
CA ILE A 165 -9.28 13.02 -9.19
C ILE A 165 -9.71 14.40 -9.69
N ASP A 166 -9.58 14.68 -10.99
CA ASP A 166 -10.24 15.83 -11.60
C ASP A 166 -11.77 15.72 -11.38
N ILE A 167 -12.40 16.78 -10.88
CA ILE A 167 -13.85 16.79 -10.64
C ILE A 167 -14.64 16.43 -11.90
N LEU A 168 -14.12 16.78 -13.09
CA LEU A 168 -14.78 16.52 -14.35
C LEU A 168 -14.70 15.05 -14.78
N GLU A 169 -13.80 14.26 -14.20
CA GLU A 169 -13.72 12.80 -14.45
C GLU A 169 -14.84 12.04 -13.72
N LEU A 170 -15.46 12.64 -12.70
CA LEU A 170 -16.56 12.01 -11.95
C LEU A 170 -17.76 11.64 -12.83
N ILE A 171 -17.95 12.31 -13.97
CA ILE A 171 -19.03 11.99 -14.92
C ILE A 171 -18.98 10.55 -15.44
N GLU A 172 -17.81 9.90 -15.42
CA GLU A 172 -17.62 8.50 -15.82
C GLU A 172 -17.52 7.55 -14.61
N MET A 173 -17.71 8.06 -13.39
CA MET A 173 -17.53 7.31 -12.14
C MET A 173 -18.81 7.24 -11.31
N ASP A 174 -19.81 6.49 -11.79
CA ASP A 174 -21.13 6.32 -11.13
C ASP A 174 -21.07 5.89 -9.65
N LYS A 175 -19.97 5.28 -9.20
CA LYS A 175 -19.80 4.86 -7.80
C LYS A 175 -19.42 6.00 -6.86
N LEU A 176 -18.93 7.11 -7.39
CA LEU A 176 -18.47 8.29 -6.66
C LEU A 176 -19.40 9.50 -6.82
N LEU A 177 -20.31 9.46 -7.80
CA LEU A 177 -21.45 10.37 -7.93
C LEU A 177 -22.60 9.96 -6.99
#